data_AF-A0A941D4T3-F1
#
_entry.id   AF-A0A941D4T3-F1
#
_cell.length_a   1.000
_cell.length_b   1.000
_cell.length_c   1.000
_cell.angle_alpha   90.00
_cell.angle_beta   90.00
_cell.angle_gamma   90.00
#
_symmetry.space_group_name_H-M   'P 1'
#
loop_
_entity.id
_entity.type
_entity.pdbx_description
1 polymer ?
#
loop_
_entity_poly.entity_id
_entity_poly.type
_entity_poly.pdbx_seq_one_letter_code
_entity_poly.pdbx_strand_id
1 'polypeptide(L)'
;MGLSPDSRARFNLERASVLLLEESTMGMSILVQILSGFGAKVLHRAENVEEAQSLVGKVELDLVVADALGAGGAGYDFVSWLRRSRIEPNCYVPVLLTAGHTPGGAVQKARDCGAHFVMTKPLTPIAVLERVLWIAREGRRFVECDSYMGPDRRFKNEGVPAGQVGRRRDDLAGDVGEASEPNMEQDSIDGMLKTRRVQL
;
A
#
# COMPACT_ATOMS: atom_id res chain seq x y z
N MET A 1 0.38 0.55 17.75
CA MET A 1 0.83 0.42 16.36
C MET A 1 2.01 -0.55 16.33
N GLY A 2 1.81 -1.78 15.83
CA GLY A 2 2.86 -2.81 15.77
C GLY A 2 3.94 -2.55 14.72
N LEU A 3 3.74 -1.56 13.85
CA LEU A 3 4.58 -1.23 12.72
C LEU A 3 5.20 0.17 12.96
N SER A 4 6.41 0.21 13.53
CA SER A 4 7.17 1.47 13.72
C SER A 4 8.15 1.69 12.56
N PRO A 5 8.03 2.79 11.79
CA PRO A 5 8.87 3.05 10.61
C PRO A 5 10.29 3.52 10.94
N ASP A 6 10.55 4.01 12.17
CA ASP A 6 11.85 4.59 12.58
C ASP A 6 12.84 3.57 13.16
N SER A 7 12.40 2.33 13.36
CA SER A 7 13.27 1.27 13.85
C SER A 7 14.19 0.77 12.72
N ARG A 8 15.50 1.03 12.83
CA ARG A 8 16.55 0.15 12.24
C ARG A 8 16.49 -1.27 12.84
N ALA A 9 15.64 -1.48 13.85
CA ALA A 9 15.35 -2.76 14.46
C ALA A 9 14.56 -3.67 13.51
N ARG A 10 14.87 -4.97 13.61
CA ARG A 10 14.15 -6.07 12.97
C ARG A 10 12.64 -5.78 12.91
N PHE A 11 12.09 -5.76 11.71
CA PHE A 11 10.64 -5.66 11.51
C PHE A 11 9.96 -6.79 12.29
N ASN A 12 9.13 -6.44 13.27
CA ASN A 12 8.51 -7.42 14.17
C ASN A 12 6.99 -7.40 14.03
N LEU A 13 6.43 -8.46 13.44
CA LEU A 13 4.99 -8.65 13.32
C LEU A 13 4.35 -9.30 14.55
N GLU A 14 5.11 -9.64 15.58
CA GLU A 14 4.64 -10.39 16.76
C GLU A 14 3.41 -9.77 17.44
N ARG A 15 3.33 -8.44 17.46
CA ARG A 15 2.22 -7.68 18.05
C ARG A 15 1.23 -7.16 17.02
N ALA A 16 1.46 -7.39 15.73
CA ALA A 16 0.60 -6.91 14.67
C ALA A 16 -0.66 -7.78 14.59
N SER A 17 -1.82 -7.14 14.64
CA SER A 17 -3.12 -7.76 14.40
C SER A 17 -3.41 -7.76 12.90
N VAL A 18 -3.45 -8.94 12.27
CA VAL A 18 -3.60 -9.06 10.81
C VAL A 18 -4.89 -9.79 10.45
N LEU A 19 -5.72 -9.18 9.60
CA LEU A 19 -6.87 -9.83 9.00
C LEU A 19 -6.50 -10.44 7.65
N LEU A 20 -6.89 -11.70 7.44
CA LEU A 20 -6.75 -12.44 6.20
C LEU A 20 -8.13 -12.74 5.64
N LEU A 21 -8.48 -12.14 4.51
CA LEU A 21 -9.68 -12.45 3.74
C LEU A 21 -9.28 -13.28 2.52
N GLU A 22 -9.62 -14.56 2.51
CA GLU A 22 -9.25 -15.50 1.45
C GLU A 22 -10.22 -16.67 1.41
N GLU A 23 -10.88 -16.90 0.27
CA GLU A 23 -11.86 -17.99 0.10
C GLU A 23 -11.21 -19.37 -0.01
N SER A 24 -10.00 -19.46 -0.57
CA SER A 24 -9.34 -20.73 -0.77
C SER A 24 -8.61 -21.17 0.51
N THR A 25 -8.96 -22.33 1.04
CA THR A 25 -8.25 -22.94 2.19
C THR A 25 -6.74 -23.07 1.93
N MET A 26 -6.34 -23.38 0.69
CA MET A 26 -4.93 -23.45 0.31
C MET A 26 -4.28 -22.06 0.31
N GLY A 27 -4.95 -21.06 -0.26
CA GLY A 27 -4.49 -19.67 -0.21
C GLY A 27 -4.32 -19.16 1.23
N MET A 28 -5.30 -19.46 2.08
CA MET A 28 -5.30 -19.09 3.50
C MET A 28 -4.12 -19.73 4.22
N SER A 29 -3.88 -21.02 3.98
CA SER A 29 -2.74 -21.74 4.56
C SER A 29 -1.40 -21.10 4.17
N ILE A 30 -1.23 -20.75 2.88
CA ILE A 30 -0.01 -20.10 2.38
C ILE A 30 0.18 -18.73 3.06
N LEU A 31 -0.86 -17.89 3.13
CA LEU A 31 -0.78 -16.58 3.77
C LEU A 31 -0.41 -16.69 5.26
N VAL A 32 -1.05 -17.63 5.97
CA VAL A 32 -0.74 -17.91 7.38
C VAL A 32 0.71 -18.35 7.54
N GLN A 33 1.19 -19.27 6.72
CA GLN A 33 2.58 -19.75 6.77
C GLN A 33 3.58 -18.62 6.52
N ILE A 34 3.34 -17.78 5.51
CA ILE A 34 4.19 -16.64 5.17
C ILE A 34 4.28 -15.66 6.35
N LEU A 35 3.12 -15.21 6.86
CA LEU A 35 3.08 -14.20 7.92
C LEU A 35 3.58 -14.74 9.27
N SER A 36 3.28 -16.00 9.58
CA SER A 36 3.82 -16.66 10.76
C SER A 36 5.33 -16.81 10.67
N GLY A 37 5.86 -17.07 9.46
CA GLY A 37 7.31 -17.08 9.19
C GLY A 37 7.99 -15.72 9.43
N PHE A 38 7.24 -14.62 9.37
CA PHE A 38 7.71 -13.28 9.74
C PHE A 38 7.46 -12.93 11.21
N GLY A 39 6.96 -13.88 11.99
CA GLY A 39 6.70 -13.73 13.42
C GLY A 39 5.31 -13.23 13.79
N ALA A 40 4.38 -13.09 12.84
CA ALA A 40 3.00 -12.68 13.15
C ALA A 40 2.29 -13.74 14.02
N LYS A 41 1.76 -13.32 15.17
CA LYS A 41 1.04 -14.22 16.10
C LYS A 41 -0.47 -14.04 16.09
N VAL A 42 -0.95 -12.85 15.77
CA VAL A 42 -2.37 -12.49 15.81
C VAL A 42 -2.90 -12.43 14.39
N LEU A 43 -3.38 -13.58 13.89
CA LEU A 43 -3.96 -13.73 12.55
C LEU A 43 -5.46 -14.02 12.66
N HIS A 44 -6.28 -13.09 12.19
CA HIS A 44 -7.72 -13.25 12.07
C HIS A 44 -8.04 -13.77 10.66
N ARG A 45 -8.73 -14.91 10.55
CA ARG A 45 -9.07 -15.53 9.27
C ARG A 45 -10.55 -15.27 8.96
N ALA A 46 -10.83 -14.92 7.73
CA ALA A 46 -12.17 -14.78 7.19
C ALA A 46 -12.22 -15.46 5.81
N GLU A 47 -13.18 -16.37 5.64
CA GLU A 47 -13.36 -17.10 4.36
C GLU A 47 -14.33 -16.37 3.42
N ASN A 48 -15.06 -15.39 3.95
CA ASN A 48 -16.02 -14.56 3.21
C ASN A 48 -16.01 -13.11 3.71
N VAL A 49 -16.67 -12.23 2.95
CA VAL A 49 -16.70 -10.79 3.22
C VAL A 49 -17.43 -10.49 4.53
N GLU A 50 -18.50 -11.22 4.83
CA GLU A 50 -19.34 -11.00 6.02
C GLU A 50 -18.55 -11.24 7.31
N GLU A 51 -17.74 -12.30 7.36
CA GLU A 51 -16.82 -12.57 8.45
C GLU A 51 -15.77 -11.47 8.60
N ALA A 52 -15.18 -11.03 7.49
CA ALA A 52 -14.19 -9.96 7.49
C ALA A 52 -14.78 -8.64 8.01
N GLN A 53 -15.99 -8.27 7.56
CA GLN A 53 -16.71 -7.10 8.06
C GLN A 53 -17.03 -7.21 9.55
N SER A 54 -17.43 -8.40 10.03
CA SER A 54 -17.67 -8.66 11.44
C SER A 54 -16.41 -8.45 12.29
N LEU A 55 -15.25 -8.91 11.80
CA LEU A 55 -13.96 -8.76 12.47
C LEU A 55 -13.50 -7.30 12.52
N VAL A 56 -13.68 -6.55 11.43
CA VAL A 56 -13.38 -5.10 11.37
C VAL A 56 -14.12 -4.31 12.46
N GLY A 57 -15.34 -4.72 12.84
CA GLY A 57 -16.09 -4.07 13.93
C GLY A 57 -15.70 -4.51 15.34
N LYS A 58 -14.88 -5.55 15.50
CA LYS A 58 -14.60 -6.20 16.80
C LYS A 58 -13.16 -6.08 17.27
N VAL A 59 -12.20 -5.99 16.36
CA VAL A 59 -10.78 -5.96 16.67
C VAL A 59 -10.10 -4.80 15.95
N GLU A 60 -9.13 -4.16 16.60
CA GLU A 60 -8.24 -3.22 15.91
C GLU A 60 -7.23 -4.00 15.05
N LEU A 61 -7.02 -3.52 13.82
CA LEU A 61 -6.20 -4.17 12.81
C LEU A 61 -4.99 -3.29 12.47
N ASP A 62 -3.81 -3.89 12.36
CA ASP A 62 -2.58 -3.23 11.87
C ASP A 62 -2.35 -3.48 10.37
N LEU A 63 -2.88 -4.58 9.83
CA LEU A 63 -2.78 -4.95 8.43
C LEU A 63 -3.98 -5.79 7.99
N VAL A 64 -4.43 -5.58 6.76
CA VAL A 64 -5.40 -6.43 6.08
C VAL A 64 -4.74 -7.00 4.83
N VAL A 65 -4.78 -8.32 4.67
CA VAL A 65 -4.48 -9.00 3.41
C VAL A 65 -5.79 -9.56 2.86
N ALA A 66 -6.22 -9.07 1.71
CA ALA A 66 -7.49 -9.49 1.11
C ALA A 66 -7.24 -10.04 -0.29
N ASP A 67 -7.78 -11.22 -0.58
CA ASP A 67 -7.88 -11.69 -1.96
C ASP A 67 -8.96 -10.90 -2.72
N ALA A 68 -8.81 -10.78 -4.03
CA ALA A 68 -9.78 -10.13 -4.90
C ALA A 68 -11.14 -10.87 -4.94
N LEU A 69 -11.18 -12.16 -4.60
CA LEU A 69 -12.32 -13.07 -4.55
C LEU A 69 -13.06 -13.23 -5.90
N GLY A 70 -12.87 -14.38 -6.53
CA GLY A 70 -13.54 -14.80 -7.76
C GLY A 70 -13.47 -13.79 -8.93
N ALA A 71 -14.33 -13.98 -9.93
CA ALA A 71 -14.45 -13.06 -11.07
C ALA A 71 -15.22 -11.77 -10.73
N GLY A 72 -16.06 -11.83 -9.68
CA GLY A 72 -16.88 -10.72 -9.21
C GLY A 72 -16.10 -9.60 -8.53
N GLY A 73 -14.95 -9.92 -7.92
CA GLY A 73 -14.10 -8.91 -7.30
C GLY A 73 -14.60 -8.46 -5.92
N ALA A 74 -15.30 -9.33 -5.19
CA ALA A 74 -15.91 -8.99 -3.89
C ALA A 74 -14.86 -8.50 -2.86
N GLY A 75 -13.59 -8.90 -3.02
CA GLY A 75 -12.49 -8.35 -2.23
C GLY A 75 -12.26 -6.86 -2.47
N TYR A 76 -12.39 -6.37 -3.70
CA TYR A 76 -12.30 -4.93 -3.99
C TYR A 76 -13.45 -4.17 -3.32
N ASP A 77 -14.66 -4.74 -3.36
CA ASP A 77 -15.84 -4.14 -2.75
C ASP A 77 -15.72 -4.10 -1.22
N PHE A 78 -15.17 -5.16 -0.61
CA PHE A 78 -14.83 -5.17 0.81
C PHE A 78 -13.88 -4.02 1.18
N VAL A 79 -12.84 -3.78 0.39
CA VAL A 79 -11.91 -2.66 0.67
C VAL A 79 -12.61 -1.31 0.52
N SER A 80 -13.42 -1.13 -0.52
CA SER A 80 -14.21 0.09 -0.71
C SER A 80 -15.17 0.35 0.46
N TRP A 81 -15.84 -0.71 0.94
CA TRP A 81 -16.67 -0.68 2.13
C TRP A 81 -15.85 -0.34 3.38
N LEU A 82 -14.70 -0.98 3.59
CA LEU A 82 -13.83 -0.77 4.75
C LEU A 82 -13.46 0.70 4.89
N ARG A 83 -13.09 1.35 3.77
CA ARG A 83 -12.81 2.79 3.75
C ARG A 83 -14.05 3.57 4.20
N ARG A 84 -15.19 3.38 3.53
CA ARG A 84 -16.42 4.15 3.79
C ARG A 84 -17.13 3.80 5.11
N SER A 85 -16.76 2.72 5.77
CA SER A 85 -17.37 2.27 7.02
C SER A 85 -17.23 3.28 8.17
N ARG A 86 -16.20 4.14 8.13
CA ARG A 86 -15.82 5.07 9.20
C ARG A 86 -15.61 4.39 10.57
N ILE A 87 -15.33 3.09 10.57
CA ILE A 87 -14.96 2.34 11.77
C ILE A 87 -13.49 2.65 12.06
N GLU A 88 -13.23 3.64 12.90
CA GLU A 88 -11.88 4.02 13.30
C GLU A 88 -11.30 3.06 14.35
N PRO A 89 -9.99 2.75 14.31
CA PRO A 89 -8.99 3.20 13.32
C PRO A 89 -8.96 2.37 12.02
N ASN A 90 -9.77 1.31 11.93
CA ASN A 90 -9.69 0.29 10.87
C ASN A 90 -10.00 0.81 9.46
N CYS A 91 -10.81 1.85 9.29
CA CYS A 91 -11.03 2.47 7.99
C CYS A 91 -9.73 3.03 7.36
N TYR A 92 -8.67 3.26 8.15
CA TYR A 92 -7.35 3.70 7.69
C TYR A 92 -6.30 2.59 7.65
N VAL A 93 -6.66 1.35 7.98
CA VAL A 93 -5.69 0.24 8.07
C VAL A 93 -4.98 0.00 6.72
N PRO A 94 -3.66 -0.28 6.74
CA PRO A 94 -2.94 -0.84 5.60
C PRO A 94 -3.67 -2.04 4.96
N VAL A 95 -3.85 -2.01 3.65
CA VAL A 95 -4.52 -3.08 2.89
C VAL A 95 -3.63 -3.54 1.73
N LEU A 96 -3.23 -4.81 1.77
CA LEU A 96 -2.54 -5.52 0.70
C LEU A 96 -3.54 -6.43 -0.01
N LEU A 97 -3.89 -6.09 -1.26
CA LEU A 97 -4.72 -6.96 -2.09
C LEU A 97 -3.88 -8.05 -2.74
N THR A 98 -4.45 -9.24 -2.90
CA THR A 98 -3.88 -10.34 -3.67
C THR A 98 -4.85 -10.75 -4.78
N ALA A 99 -4.34 -11.14 -5.95
CA ALA A 99 -5.20 -11.48 -7.09
C ALA A 99 -4.60 -12.63 -7.91
N GLY A 100 -5.38 -13.68 -8.16
CA GLY A 100 -4.98 -14.83 -8.99
C GLY A 100 -5.03 -14.55 -10.49
N HIS A 101 -6.14 -14.01 -10.98
CA HIS A 101 -6.29 -13.59 -12.37
C HIS A 101 -6.37 -12.07 -12.43
N THR A 102 -5.39 -11.45 -13.09
CA THR A 102 -5.32 -9.99 -13.25
C THR A 102 -5.71 -9.64 -14.68
N PRO A 103 -7.01 -9.45 -15.01
CA PRO A 103 -7.34 -8.73 -16.24
C PRO A 103 -6.71 -7.33 -16.15
N GLY A 104 -6.37 -6.71 -17.29
CA GLY A 104 -5.54 -5.49 -17.35
C GLY A 104 -5.95 -4.30 -16.46
N GLY A 105 -7.17 -4.32 -15.89
CA GLY A 105 -7.67 -3.32 -14.95
C GLY A 105 -7.50 -3.63 -13.45
N ALA A 106 -6.89 -4.75 -13.02
CA ALA A 106 -6.84 -5.09 -11.59
C ALA A 106 -6.05 -4.07 -10.76
N VAL A 107 -4.96 -3.53 -11.30
CA VAL A 107 -4.18 -2.47 -10.66
C VAL A 107 -5.01 -1.20 -10.49
N GLN A 108 -5.80 -0.84 -11.50
CA GLN A 108 -6.68 0.32 -11.43
C GLN A 108 -7.78 0.10 -10.39
N LYS A 109 -8.46 -1.06 -10.42
CA LYS A 109 -9.49 -1.42 -9.43
C LYS A 109 -8.95 -1.41 -8.00
N ALA A 110 -7.78 -2.00 -7.76
CA ALA A 110 -7.13 -2.00 -6.45
C ALA A 110 -6.83 -0.57 -5.94
N ARG A 111 -6.34 0.31 -6.82
CA ARG A 111 -6.08 1.71 -6.48
C ARG A 111 -7.37 2.47 -6.18
N ASP A 112 -8.41 2.24 -6.99
CA ASP A 112 -9.68 2.95 -6.91
C ASP A 112 -10.55 2.49 -5.73
N CYS A 113 -10.42 1.24 -5.28
CA CYS A 113 -11.08 0.78 -4.06
C CYS A 113 -10.39 1.24 -2.76
N GLY A 114 -9.18 1.82 -2.84
CA GLY A 114 -8.45 2.33 -1.68
C GLY A 114 -7.50 1.31 -1.02
N ALA A 115 -7.03 0.31 -1.77
CA ALA A 115 -5.94 -0.55 -1.31
C ALA A 115 -4.59 0.16 -1.37
N HIS A 116 -3.67 -0.24 -0.50
CA HIS A 116 -2.31 0.31 -0.51
C HIS A 116 -1.50 -0.31 -1.65
N PHE A 117 -1.63 -1.60 -1.85
CA PHE A 117 -0.89 -2.32 -2.89
C PHE A 117 -1.68 -3.53 -3.37
N VAL A 118 -1.40 -4.02 -4.57
CA VAL A 118 -1.94 -5.27 -5.11
C VAL A 118 -0.81 -6.18 -5.59
N MET A 119 -0.85 -7.44 -5.19
CA MET A 119 0.09 -8.48 -5.59
C MET A 119 -0.61 -9.54 -6.44
N THR A 120 0.03 -9.94 -7.53
CA THR A 120 -0.45 -11.06 -8.35
C THR A 120 0.05 -12.37 -7.75
N LYS A 121 -0.84 -13.36 -7.62
CA LYS A 121 -0.46 -14.73 -7.24
C LYS A 121 0.29 -15.38 -8.42
N PRO A 122 1.31 -16.23 -8.19
CA PRO A 122 1.70 -16.82 -6.91
C PRO A 122 2.47 -15.87 -5.99
N LEU A 123 2.19 -15.96 -4.69
CA LEU A 123 2.85 -15.14 -3.67
C LEU A 123 4.13 -15.83 -3.18
N THR A 124 5.25 -15.13 -3.26
CA THR A 124 6.49 -15.57 -2.60
C THR A 124 6.63 -14.85 -1.24
N PRO A 125 7.19 -15.52 -0.20
CA PRO A 125 7.36 -14.89 1.10
C PRO A 125 8.12 -13.56 1.00
N ILE A 126 9.25 -13.55 0.28
CA ILE A 126 10.08 -12.35 0.16
C ILE A 126 9.34 -11.17 -0.48
N ALA A 127 8.53 -11.43 -1.52
CA ALA A 127 7.75 -10.38 -2.16
C ALA A 127 6.67 -9.82 -1.21
N VAL A 128 6.01 -10.68 -0.41
CA VAL A 128 5.02 -10.22 0.57
C VAL A 128 5.69 -9.35 1.63
N LEU A 129 6.83 -9.78 2.17
CA LEU A 129 7.58 -9.03 3.16
C LEU A 129 8.01 -7.65 2.64
N GLU A 130 8.57 -7.59 1.44
CA GLU A 130 8.97 -6.32 0.81
C GLU A 130 7.79 -5.34 0.69
N ARG A 131 6.60 -5.83 0.31
CA ARG A 131 5.42 -4.97 0.17
C ARG A 131 4.86 -4.53 1.51
N VAL A 132 4.81 -5.42 2.50
CA VAL A 132 4.41 -5.05 3.87
C VAL A 132 5.35 -3.98 4.43
N LEU A 133 6.67 -4.16 4.27
CA LEU A 133 7.68 -3.17 4.68
C LEU A 133 7.52 -1.84 3.97
N TRP A 134 7.28 -1.87 2.66
CA TRP A 134 7.09 -0.67 1.86
C TRP A 134 5.85 0.11 2.33
N ILE A 135 4.71 -0.57 2.51
CA ILE A 135 3.47 0.06 3.01
C ILE A 135 3.69 0.68 4.39
N ALA A 136 4.37 -0.03 5.29
CA ALA A 136 4.64 0.46 6.65
C ALA A 136 5.52 1.73 6.68
N ARG A 137 6.39 1.92 5.68
CA ARG A 137 7.32 3.06 5.61
C ARG A 137 6.79 4.26 4.82
N GLU A 138 5.89 4.02 3.87
CA GLU A 138 5.50 5.06 2.90
C GLU A 138 4.67 6.19 3.52
N GLY A 139 3.96 5.94 4.63
CA GLY A 139 3.22 6.98 5.37
C GLY A 139 2.25 7.78 4.50
N ARG A 140 1.61 7.14 3.51
CA ARG A 140 0.77 7.84 2.54
C ARG A 140 -0.37 8.59 3.20
N ARG A 141 -0.54 9.86 2.80
CA ARG A 141 -1.71 10.68 3.15
C ARG A 141 -2.97 9.98 2.65
N PHE A 142 -3.98 9.90 3.50
CA PHE A 142 -5.32 9.52 3.08
C PHE A 142 -6.04 10.71 2.46
N VAL A 143 -6.78 10.44 1.39
CA VAL A 143 -7.66 11.39 0.73
C VAL A 143 -9.09 10.95 1.03
N GLU A 144 -9.90 11.88 1.54
CA GLU A 144 -11.33 11.69 1.74
C GLU A 144 -12.09 12.72 0.90
N CYS A 145 -12.92 12.23 -0.02
CA CYS A 145 -13.89 13.01 -0.77
C CYS A 145 -15.07 12.13 -1.18
N ASP A 146 -16.14 12.75 -1.69
CA ASP A 146 -17.39 12.04 -2.05
C ASP A 146 -17.17 10.88 -3.03
N SER A 147 -16.17 11.00 -3.91
CA SER A 147 -15.88 10.01 -4.95
C SER A 147 -14.75 9.03 -4.60
N TYR A 148 -13.99 9.27 -3.54
CA TYR A 148 -12.83 8.45 -3.20
C TYR A 148 -12.45 8.56 -1.73
N MET A 149 -12.18 7.42 -1.11
CA MET A 149 -11.60 7.34 0.22
C MET A 149 -10.48 6.31 0.23
N GLY A 150 -9.27 6.71 0.58
CA GLY A 150 -8.12 5.81 0.59
C GLY A 150 -6.76 6.52 0.52
N PRO A 151 -5.66 5.75 0.48
CA PRO A 151 -4.32 6.32 0.35
C PRO A 151 -4.15 7.05 -0.98
N ASP A 152 -3.40 8.15 -0.98
CA ASP A 152 -3.22 8.94 -2.19
C ASP A 152 -2.72 8.10 -3.39
N ARG A 153 -3.48 8.17 -4.50
CA ARG A 153 -3.25 7.38 -5.72
C ARG A 153 -2.03 7.84 -6.53
N ARG A 154 -1.48 9.05 -6.33
CA ARG A 154 -0.25 9.51 -7.02
C ARG A 154 0.97 9.46 -6.09
N PHE A 155 1.44 8.26 -5.81
CA PHE A 155 2.57 8.05 -4.90
C PHE A 155 3.94 8.18 -5.58
N LYS A 156 3.99 8.20 -6.92
CA LYS A 156 5.20 8.52 -7.67
C LYS A 156 5.37 10.04 -7.80
N ASN A 157 6.59 10.53 -7.65
CA ASN A 157 6.97 11.93 -7.88
C ASN A 157 7.13 12.22 -9.38
N GLU A 158 6.19 11.76 -10.22
CA GLU A 158 6.21 12.01 -11.68
C GLU A 158 5.64 13.39 -12.06
N GLY A 159 5.36 14.24 -11.05
CA GLY A 159 4.79 15.57 -11.26
C GLY A 159 3.37 15.54 -11.81
N VAL A 160 2.86 16.71 -12.19
CA VAL A 160 1.58 16.82 -12.89
C VAL A 160 1.82 16.42 -14.36
N PRO A 161 0.96 15.58 -14.97
CA PRO A 161 1.06 15.31 -16.40
C PRO A 161 1.11 16.59 -17.22
N ALA A 162 1.96 16.64 -18.24
CA ALA A 162 2.15 17.81 -19.08
C ALA A 162 0.82 18.35 -19.64
N GLY A 163 0.60 19.66 -19.53
CA GLY A 163 -0.61 20.33 -20.00
C GLY A 163 -1.83 20.19 -19.07
N GLN A 164 -1.69 19.59 -17.89
CA GLN A 164 -2.74 19.58 -16.88
C GLN A 164 -2.40 20.51 -15.71
N VAL A 165 -3.42 21.11 -15.11
CA VAL A 165 -3.26 21.86 -13.86
C VAL A 165 -3.19 20.87 -12.70
N GLY A 166 -2.22 21.08 -11.80
CA GLY A 166 -2.11 20.33 -10.56
C GLY A 166 -3.41 20.42 -9.74
N ARG A 167 -3.79 19.32 -9.10
CA ARG A 167 -4.98 19.25 -8.23
C ARG A 167 -4.63 19.27 -6.75
N ARG A 168 -3.36 18.99 -6.40
CA ARG A 168 -2.90 19.10 -5.02
C ARG A 168 -2.44 20.53 -4.75
N ARG A 169 -2.59 20.95 -3.50
CA ARG A 169 -2.00 22.21 -3.02
C ARG A 169 -0.49 22.26 -3.23
N ASP A 170 0.17 21.11 -3.11
CA ASP A 170 1.63 20.98 -3.22
C ASP A 170 2.09 20.62 -4.66
N ASP A 171 1.17 20.55 -5.64
CA ASP A 171 1.55 20.33 -7.04
C ASP A 171 2.28 21.58 -7.54
N LEU A 172 3.53 21.44 -7.97
CA LEU A 172 4.28 22.53 -8.59
C LEU A 172 3.64 22.89 -9.94
N ALA A 173 3.54 24.19 -10.23
CA ALA A 173 3.17 24.66 -11.55
C ALA A 173 4.18 24.14 -12.58
N GLY A 174 3.69 23.64 -13.71
CA GLY A 174 4.54 23.13 -14.79
C GLY A 174 5.37 24.22 -15.49
N ASP A 175 5.20 25.48 -15.09
CA ASP A 175 6.06 26.59 -15.49
C ASP A 175 7.40 26.45 -14.78
N VAL A 176 8.31 25.72 -15.42
CA VAL A 176 9.73 25.89 -15.16
C VAL A 176 10.03 27.35 -15.53
N GLY A 177 10.33 28.19 -14.54
CA GLY A 177 10.65 29.59 -14.78
C GLY A 177 11.74 29.73 -15.84
N GLU A 178 11.74 30.84 -16.58
CA GLU A 178 12.84 31.14 -17.50
C GLU A 178 14.17 31.01 -16.75
N ALA A 179 15.12 30.29 -17.35
CA ALA A 179 16.44 30.10 -16.76
C ALA A 179 17.07 31.48 -16.50
N SER A 180 17.10 31.89 -15.24
CA SER A 180 17.64 33.18 -14.82
C SER A 180 19.16 33.18 -14.72
N GLU A 181 19.75 31.99 -14.65
CA GLU A 181 21.19 31.77 -14.53
C GLU A 181 21.72 31.03 -15.76
N PRO A 182 22.97 31.31 -16.18
CA PRO A 182 23.59 30.55 -17.26
C PRO A 182 23.63 29.07 -16.90
N ASN A 183 23.46 28.21 -17.91
CA ASN A 183 23.58 26.76 -17.74
C ASN A 183 24.90 26.45 -17.02
N MET A 184 24.83 25.64 -15.96
CA MET A 184 26.03 25.15 -15.29
C MET A 184 26.91 24.41 -16.30
N GLU A 185 28.21 24.67 -16.25
CA GLU A 185 29.17 23.93 -17.06
C GLU A 185 29.14 22.44 -16.70
N GLN A 186 29.30 21.58 -17.72
CA GLN A 186 29.20 20.13 -17.58
C GLN A 186 30.15 19.59 -16.49
N ASP A 187 31.34 20.17 -16.35
CA ASP A 187 32.32 19.81 -15.33
C ASP A 187 31.83 20.08 -13.90
N SER A 188 31.01 21.11 -13.71
CA SER A 188 30.39 21.43 -12.42
C SER A 188 29.26 20.45 -12.07
N ILE A 189 28.48 20.04 -13.08
CA ILE A 189 27.42 19.04 -12.94
C ILE A 189 28.04 17.67 -12.58
N ASP A 190 29.09 17.28 -13.30
CA ASP A 190 29.82 16.04 -13.05
C ASP A 190 30.50 16.04 -11.67
N GLY A 191 30.96 17.20 -11.20
CA GLY A 191 31.50 17.40 -9.86
C GLY A 191 30.46 17.20 -8.74
N MET A 192 29.21 17.59 -8.96
CA MET A 192 28.11 17.40 -8.01
C MET A 192 27.61 15.94 -7.97
N LEU A 193 27.65 15.22 -9.09
CA LEU A 193 27.18 13.84 -9.22
C LEU A 193 28.23 12.78 -8.86
N LYS A 194 29.51 13.16 -8.72
CA LYS A 194 30.56 12.25 -8.25
C LYS A 194 30.32 11.89 -6.78
N THR A 195 29.97 10.62 -6.54
CA THR A 195 29.93 10.02 -5.21
C THR A 195 31.31 10.20 -4.55
N ARG A 196 31.41 11.09 -3.56
CA ARG A 196 32.59 11.12 -2.68
C ARG A 196 32.64 9.78 -1.96
N ARG A 197 33.65 8.96 -2.28
CA ARG A 197 34.02 7.82 -1.44
C ARG A 197 34.28 8.37 -0.03
N VAL A 198 33.41 8.02 0.91
CA VAL A 198 33.68 8.21 2.33
C VAL A 198 34.89 7.33 2.65
N GLN A 199 36.03 7.95 2.94
CA GLN A 199 37.12 7.23 3.61
C GLN A 199 36.65 6.95 5.04
N LEU A 200 36.55 5.65 5.37
CA LEU A 200 36.33 5.14 6.72
C LEU A 200 37.52 5.48 7.62
#